data_AF-A0A6J1W8D7-F1
#
_entry.id   AF-A0A6J1W8D7-F1
#
_cell.length_a   1.000
_cell.length_b   1.000
_cell.length_c   1.000
_cell.angle_alpha   90.00
_cell.angle_beta   90.00
_cell.angle_gamma   90.00
#
_symmetry.space_group_name_H-M   'P 1'
#
loop_
_entity.id
_entity.type
_entity.pdbx_description
1 polymer ?
#
loop_
_entity_poly.entity_id
_entity_poly.type
_entity_poly.pdbx_seq_one_letter_code
_entity_poly.pdbx_strand_id
1 'polypeptide(L)'
;MEFPFDVDLLFGERIATVDQHLQPSGRKGAGLTATHRADMQQQLMKIIDEMGKASAKAQNLPTPITSASRMQTNRHVLYILKDSEAKMTGKGIIIGFLKVGYKKLFVLDRQGAHNEVEPLCVLDFYIHESLQRHGYGKELFHYMLQVQPSFSELRNPRNKCPDLD
;
A
#
# COMPACT_ATOMS: atom_id res chain seq x y z
N MET A 1 3.39 -6.66 13.41
CA MET A 1 2.22 -6.27 14.21
C MET A 1 1.21 -7.40 14.22
N GLU A 2 0.78 -7.80 15.41
CA GLU A 2 -0.24 -8.84 15.61
C GLU A 2 -1.64 -8.22 15.75
N PHE A 3 -2.66 -9.01 15.41
CA PHE A 3 -4.06 -8.60 15.52
C PHE A 3 -4.87 -9.69 16.26
N PRO A 4 -6.01 -9.34 16.89
CA PRO A 4 -6.81 -10.30 17.66
C PRO A 4 -7.61 -11.29 16.77
N PHE A 5 -7.31 -11.37 15.48
CA PHE A 5 -7.95 -12.21 14.48
C PHE A 5 -6.89 -12.79 13.54
N ASP A 6 -7.26 -13.81 12.78
CA ASP A 6 -6.35 -14.51 11.87
C ASP A 6 -6.15 -13.71 10.57
N VAL A 7 -4.97 -13.14 10.44
CA VAL A 7 -4.50 -12.35 9.30
C VAL A 7 -4.27 -13.23 8.06
N ASP A 8 -3.88 -14.49 8.24
CA ASP A 8 -3.71 -15.43 7.12
C ASP A 8 -5.05 -15.78 6.49
N LEU A 9 -6.10 -15.86 7.32
CA LEU A 9 -7.48 -15.91 6.84
C LEU A 9 -8.00 -14.57 6.35
N LEU A 10 -7.23 -13.48 6.29
CA LEU A 10 -7.63 -12.23 5.62
C LEU A 10 -6.92 -12.06 4.26
N PHE A 11 -5.64 -12.43 4.18
CA PHE A 11 -4.80 -12.26 2.99
C PHE A 11 -4.38 -13.60 2.39
N GLY A 12 -4.79 -13.85 1.14
CA GLY A 12 -4.44 -15.07 0.41
C GLY A 12 -3.00 -15.12 -0.10
N GLU A 13 -2.34 -13.96 -0.19
CA GLU A 13 -0.98 -13.81 -0.71
C GLU A 13 -0.07 -13.15 0.33
N ARG A 14 1.25 -13.32 0.18
CA ARG A 14 2.25 -12.70 1.06
C ARG A 14 2.19 -11.17 1.01
N ILE A 15 2.03 -10.61 -0.19
CA ILE A 15 1.76 -9.19 -0.41
C ILE A 15 0.36 -9.07 -0.97
N ALA A 16 -0.52 -8.39 -0.25
CA ALA A 16 -1.87 -8.11 -0.70
C ALA A 16 -1.99 -6.67 -1.21
N THR A 17 -2.68 -6.50 -2.32
CA THR A 17 -3.03 -5.17 -2.85
C THR A 17 -4.45 -4.81 -2.41
N VAL A 18 -4.63 -3.61 -1.88
CA VAL A 18 -5.91 -3.10 -1.39
C VAL A 18 -6.13 -1.70 -1.97
N ASP A 19 -7.29 -1.47 -2.57
CA ASP A 19 -7.69 -0.17 -3.11
C ASP A 19 -8.84 0.46 -2.30
N GLN A 20 -9.48 1.48 -2.86
CA GLN A 20 -10.62 2.20 -2.26
C GLN A 20 -11.82 1.30 -1.91
N HIS A 21 -11.94 0.11 -2.51
CA HIS A 21 -13.02 -0.83 -2.23
C HIS A 21 -12.75 -1.69 -0.99
N LEU A 22 -11.56 -1.58 -0.39
CA LEU A 22 -11.12 -2.32 0.79
C LEU A 22 -11.30 -3.84 0.61
N GLN A 23 -10.91 -4.35 -0.56
CA GLN A 23 -10.87 -5.77 -0.86
C GLN A 23 -9.42 -6.18 -1.16
N PRO A 24 -8.86 -7.18 -0.47
CA PRO A 24 -7.50 -7.65 -0.75
C PRO A 24 -7.45 -8.47 -2.05
N SER A 25 -6.36 -8.32 -2.82
CA SER A 25 -6.09 -9.10 -4.03
C SER A 25 -6.01 -10.60 -3.78
N GLY A 26 -6.21 -11.39 -4.85
CA GLY A 26 -6.00 -12.85 -4.84
C GLY A 26 -7.12 -13.66 -4.17
N ARG A 27 -8.12 -13.03 -3.55
CA ARG A 27 -9.19 -13.76 -2.87
C ARG A 27 -10.46 -13.86 -3.71
N LYS A 28 -10.80 -15.08 -4.13
CA LYS A 28 -12.08 -15.40 -4.77
C LYS A 28 -13.15 -15.43 -3.68
N GLY A 29 -13.99 -14.39 -3.60
CA GLY A 29 -15.12 -14.31 -2.65
C GLY A 29 -16.27 -15.29 -2.92
N ALA A 30 -16.06 -16.31 -3.75
CA ALA A 30 -17.06 -17.31 -4.10
C ALA A 30 -17.29 -18.24 -2.89
N GLY A 31 -18.42 -18.08 -2.20
CA GLY A 31 -18.86 -18.98 -1.12
C GLY A 31 -18.97 -18.37 0.28
N LEU A 32 -18.54 -17.13 0.52
CA LEU A 32 -18.69 -16.46 1.82
C LEU A 32 -20.06 -15.76 1.95
N THR A 33 -20.69 -15.88 3.11
CA THR A 33 -21.91 -15.13 3.45
C THR A 33 -21.66 -13.62 3.49
N ALA A 34 -22.72 -12.82 3.35
CA ALA A 34 -22.61 -11.36 3.44
C ALA A 34 -22.05 -10.89 4.80
N THR A 35 -22.41 -11.57 5.89
CA THR A 35 -21.92 -11.28 7.25
C THR A 35 -20.41 -11.49 7.37
N HIS A 36 -19.90 -12.64 6.89
CA HIS A 36 -18.46 -12.92 6.91
C HIS A 36 -17.65 -11.90 6.09
N ARG A 37 -18.19 -11.42 4.97
CA ARG A 37 -17.53 -10.38 4.17
C ARG A 37 -17.45 -9.05 4.92
N ALA A 38 -18.53 -8.65 5.62
CA ALA A 38 -18.54 -7.43 6.42
C ALA A 38 -17.53 -7.50 7.57
N ASP A 39 -17.46 -8.63 8.28
CA ASP A 39 -16.51 -8.84 9.37
C ASP A 39 -15.06 -8.76 8.87
N MET A 40 -14.76 -9.41 7.75
CA MET A 40 -13.42 -9.35 7.14
C MET A 40 -13.04 -7.93 6.70
N GLN A 41 -13.99 -7.19 6.13
CA GLN A 41 -13.75 -5.80 5.75
C GLN A 41 -13.44 -4.95 6.99
N GLN A 42 -14.18 -5.13 8.10
CA GLN A 42 -13.89 -4.44 9.37
C GLN A 42 -12.50 -4.80 9.93
N GLN A 43 -12.10 -6.08 9.84
CA GLN A 43 -10.76 -6.52 10.24
C GLN A 43 -9.68 -5.86 9.39
N LEU A 44 -9.88 -5.75 8.07
CA LEU A 44 -8.96 -5.05 7.18
C LEU A 44 -8.87 -3.56 7.51
N MET A 45 -10.01 -2.90 7.76
CA MET A 45 -10.03 -1.50 8.17
C MET A 45 -9.20 -1.28 9.43
N LYS A 46 -9.36 -2.16 10.42
CA LYS A 46 -8.57 -2.13 11.66
C LYS A 46 -7.07 -2.30 11.41
N ILE A 47 -6.67 -3.19 10.51
CA ILE A 47 -5.25 -3.32 10.11
C ILE A 47 -4.73 -2.01 9.53
N ILE A 48 -5.45 -1.42 8.58
CA ILE A 48 -5.04 -0.17 7.92
C ILE A 48 -4.91 0.96 8.94
N ASP A 49 -5.88 1.09 9.85
CA ASP A 49 -5.88 2.16 10.84
C ASP A 49 -4.74 2.01 11.87
N GLU A 50 -4.49 0.81 12.38
CA GLU A 50 -3.40 0.58 13.34
C GLU A 50 -2.02 0.72 12.67
N MET A 51 -1.85 0.20 11.45
CA MET A 51 -0.61 0.38 10.69
C MET A 51 -0.38 1.86 10.32
N GLY A 52 -1.44 2.60 9.99
CA GLY A 52 -1.38 4.03 9.73
C GLY A 52 -0.97 4.84 10.97
N LYS A 53 -1.50 4.49 12.15
CA LYS A 53 -1.06 5.07 13.44
C LYS A 53 0.39 4.76 13.75
N ALA A 54 0.83 3.52 13.52
CA ALA A 54 2.22 3.13 13.72
C ALA A 54 3.17 3.88 12.77
N SER A 55 2.81 4.01 11.50
CA SER A 55 3.56 4.82 10.53
C SER A 55 3.67 6.28 10.97
N ALA A 56 2.56 6.88 11.41
CA ALA A 56 2.54 8.25 11.90
C ALA A 56 3.46 8.45 13.10
N LYS A 57 3.42 7.52 14.06
CA LYS A 57 4.31 7.52 15.23
C LYS A 57 5.78 7.43 14.81
N ALA A 58 6.12 6.51 13.90
CA ALA A 58 7.49 6.33 13.42
C ALA A 58 8.03 7.56 12.65
N GLN A 59 7.16 8.30 11.97
CA GLN A 59 7.48 9.54 11.25
C GLN A 59 7.32 10.81 12.10
N ASN A 60 6.94 10.69 13.38
CA ASN A 60 6.63 11.81 14.27
C ASN A 60 5.57 12.78 13.70
N LEU A 61 4.52 12.23 13.08
CA LEU A 61 3.39 12.97 12.55
C LEU A 61 2.30 13.12 13.63
N PRO A 62 1.62 14.29 13.72
CA PRO A 62 0.58 14.51 14.72
C PRO A 62 -0.68 13.68 14.49
N THR A 63 -0.96 13.29 13.24
CA THR A 63 -2.10 12.44 12.89
C THR A 63 -1.73 11.47 11.77
N PRO A 64 -2.42 10.31 11.68
CA PRO A 64 -2.22 9.37 10.58
C PRO A 64 -2.60 9.94 9.20
N ILE A 65 -1.66 9.83 8.26
CA ILE A 65 -1.90 10.14 6.85
C ILE A 65 -2.48 8.94 6.07
N THR A 66 -2.50 7.75 6.69
CA THR A 66 -3.12 6.52 6.18
C THR A 66 -4.17 6.04 7.16
N SER A 67 -5.38 5.78 6.66
CA SER A 67 -6.51 5.20 7.39
C SER A 67 -7.47 4.55 6.41
N ALA A 68 -8.33 3.65 6.88
CA ALA A 68 -9.35 3.01 6.05
C ALA A 68 -10.29 4.05 5.41
N SER A 69 -10.72 5.04 6.20
CA SER A 69 -11.56 6.15 5.72
C SER A 69 -10.87 6.97 4.62
N ARG A 70 -9.57 7.25 4.76
CA ARG A 70 -8.80 7.95 3.71
C ARG A 70 -8.64 7.09 2.46
N MET A 71 -8.46 5.77 2.60
CA MET A 71 -8.40 4.85 1.46
C MET A 71 -9.72 4.81 0.68
N GLN A 72 -10.89 4.81 1.34
CA GLN A 72 -12.19 4.78 0.66
C GLN A 72 -12.52 6.08 -0.09
N THR A 73 -12.01 7.21 0.39
CA THR A 73 -12.26 8.54 -0.18
C THR A 73 -11.23 8.96 -1.24
N ASN A 74 -10.17 8.17 -1.43
CA ASN A 74 -9.09 8.49 -2.36
C ASN A 74 -8.75 7.31 -3.26
N ARG A 75 -8.34 7.60 -4.49
CA ARG A 75 -7.77 6.60 -5.40
C ARG A 75 -6.32 6.28 -5.03
N HIS A 76 -6.13 5.70 -3.85
CA HIS A 76 -4.85 5.20 -3.38
C HIS A 76 -4.84 3.67 -3.46
N VAL A 77 -3.63 3.12 -3.60
CA VAL A 77 -3.39 1.68 -3.56
C VAL A 77 -2.43 1.40 -2.41
N LEU A 78 -2.76 0.38 -1.61
CA LEU A 78 -1.99 -0.05 -0.47
C LEU A 78 -1.48 -1.47 -0.71
N TYR A 79 -0.17 -1.64 -0.66
CA TYR A 79 0.49 -2.94 -0.66
C TYR A 79 0.81 -3.32 0.77
N ILE A 80 0.17 -4.37 1.29
CA ILE A 80 0.34 -4.84 2.67
C ILE A 80 1.18 -6.12 2.63
N LEU A 81 2.31 -6.12 3.34
CA LEU A 81 3.17 -7.29 3.49
C LEU A 81 2.85 -8.00 4.80
N LYS A 82 2.53 -9.29 4.72
CA LYS A 82 2.40 -10.17 5.88
C LYS A 82 3.55 -11.18 5.92
N ASP A 83 3.85 -11.64 7.13
CA ASP A 83 4.69 -12.81 7.31
C ASP A 83 3.87 -14.07 7.04
N SER A 84 4.34 -14.90 6.12
CA SER A 84 3.72 -16.19 5.76
C SER A 84 4.38 -17.37 6.49
N GLU A 85 5.48 -17.14 7.20
CA GLU A 85 6.28 -18.17 7.87
C GLU A 85 6.11 -18.15 9.40
N ALA A 86 5.46 -17.11 9.95
CA ALA A 86 5.12 -16.98 11.37
C ALA A 86 4.05 -18.00 11.83
N LYS A 87 4.35 -19.30 11.72
CA LYS A 87 3.49 -20.39 12.19
C LYS A 87 3.41 -20.49 13.71
N MET A 88 4.22 -19.73 14.45
CA MET A 88 4.28 -19.81 15.93
C MET A 88 3.03 -19.26 16.63
N THR A 89 2.34 -18.27 16.05
CA THR A 89 1.12 -17.70 16.66
C THR A 89 -0.17 -18.22 16.02
N GLY A 90 -0.06 -18.86 14.85
CA GLY A 90 -1.19 -19.39 14.08
C GLY A 90 -2.15 -18.34 13.52
N LYS A 91 -1.84 -17.04 13.64
CA LYS A 91 -2.74 -15.92 13.25
C LYS A 91 -2.12 -14.95 12.23
N GLY A 92 -0.91 -15.21 11.74
CA GLY A 92 -0.17 -14.31 10.85
C GLY A 92 0.27 -12.99 11.50
N ILE A 93 1.26 -12.33 10.90
CA ILE A 93 1.80 -11.04 11.38
C ILE A 93 1.86 -10.07 10.21
N ILE A 94 1.41 -8.83 10.41
CA ILE A 94 1.62 -7.75 9.43
C ILE A 94 3.03 -7.19 9.62
N ILE A 95 3.84 -7.22 8.55
CA ILE A 95 5.21 -6.71 8.55
C ILE A 95 5.22 -5.21 8.28
N GLY A 96 4.44 -4.74 7.31
CA GLY A 96 4.50 -3.36 6.84
C GLY A 96 3.55 -3.09 5.69
N PHE A 97 3.58 -1.86 5.18
CA PHE A 97 2.83 -1.47 3.99
C PHE A 97 3.55 -0.40 3.17
N LEU A 98 3.16 -0.29 1.89
CA LEU A 98 3.51 0.79 0.98
C LEU A 98 2.22 1.35 0.36
N LYS A 99 1.96 2.65 0.53
CA LYS A 99 0.82 3.35 -0.05
C LYS A 99 1.26 4.22 -1.21
N VAL A 100 0.58 4.11 -2.34
CA VAL A 100 0.84 4.91 -3.55
C VAL A 100 -0.45 5.52 -4.10
N GLY A 101 -0.31 6.53 -4.96
CA GLY A 101 -1.43 7.04 -5.74
C GLY A 101 -1.03 8.22 -6.63
N TYR A 102 -1.77 8.41 -7.72
CA TYR A 102 -1.55 9.53 -8.63
C TYR A 102 -1.90 10.85 -7.94
N LYS A 103 -1.10 11.90 -8.18
CA LYS A 103 -1.30 13.24 -7.62
C LYS A 103 -0.99 14.28 -8.67
N LYS A 104 -1.89 15.24 -8.84
CA LYS A 104 -1.62 16.46 -9.61
C LYS A 104 -0.67 17.34 -8.82
N LEU A 105 0.48 17.63 -9.41
CA LEU A 105 1.54 18.42 -8.81
C LEU A 105 1.99 19.50 -9.79
N PHE A 106 2.33 20.68 -9.27
CA PHE A 106 3.07 21.70 -10.02
C PHE A 106 4.55 21.55 -9.69
N VAL A 107 5.32 21.00 -10.62
CA VAL A 107 6.75 20.74 -10.44
C VAL A 107 7.56 21.84 -11.12
N LEU A 108 8.50 22.42 -10.38
CA LEU A 108 9.47 23.37 -10.91
C LEU A 108 10.59 22.61 -11.62
N ASP A 109 10.83 22.91 -12.90
CA ASP A 109 11.96 22.34 -13.63
C ASP A 109 13.27 23.12 -13.37
N ARG A 110 14.35 22.68 -14.03
CA ARG A 110 15.69 23.27 -13.85
C ARG A 110 15.80 24.68 -14.44
N GLN A 111 14.88 25.05 -15.33
CA GLN A 111 14.80 26.35 -15.99
C GLN A 111 13.91 27.33 -15.20
N GLY A 112 13.31 26.86 -14.10
CA GLY A 112 12.42 27.67 -13.26
C GLY A 112 10.99 27.76 -13.80
N ALA A 113 10.61 26.93 -14.78
CA ALA A 113 9.23 26.87 -15.25
C ALA A 113 8.40 25.90 -14.40
N HIS A 114 7.14 26.28 -14.15
CA HIS A 114 6.17 25.45 -13.45
C HIS A 114 5.43 24.55 -14.44
N ASN A 115 5.54 23.24 -14.25
CA ASN A 115 4.91 22.24 -15.08
C ASN A 115 3.85 21.48 -14.27
N GLU A 116 2.62 21.41 -14.76
CA GLU A 116 1.59 20.54 -14.18
C GLU A 116 1.82 19.10 -14.64
N VAL A 117 1.93 18.18 -13.69
CA VAL A 117 2.12 16.74 -13.93
C VAL A 117 1.24 15.92 -13.01
N GLU A 118 0.89 14.70 -13.41
CA GLU A 118 0.15 13.75 -12.57
C GLU A 118 0.91 12.42 -12.40
N PRO A 119 2.05 12.40 -11.67
CA PRO A 119 2.84 11.19 -11.47
C PRO A 119 2.22 10.25 -10.43
N LEU A 120 2.63 8.97 -10.49
CA LEU A 120 2.44 8.03 -9.39
C LEU A 120 3.35 8.41 -8.23
N CYS A 121 2.76 8.72 -7.07
CA CYS A 121 3.51 9.11 -5.88
C CYS A 121 3.51 8.00 -4.84
N VAL A 122 4.63 7.85 -4.14
CA VAL A 122 4.66 7.19 -2.83
C VAL A 122 4.08 8.17 -1.81
N LEU A 123 3.05 7.74 -1.10
CA LEU A 123 2.27 8.60 -0.21
C LEU A 123 2.49 8.29 1.27
N ASP A 124 2.81 7.05 1.60
CA ASP A 124 3.16 6.61 2.95
C ASP A 124 3.88 5.25 2.84
N PHE A 125 4.83 4.98 3.71
CA PHE A 125 5.62 3.76 3.69
C PHE A 125 6.14 3.42 5.08
N TYR A 126 5.87 2.19 5.52
CA TYR A 126 6.24 1.78 6.86
C TYR A 126 6.49 0.28 6.95
N ILE A 127 7.58 -0.08 7.62
CA ILE A 127 7.90 -1.43 8.08
C ILE A 127 7.98 -1.38 9.59
N HIS A 128 7.34 -2.34 10.27
CA HIS A 128 7.38 -2.46 11.72
C HIS A 128 8.81 -2.44 12.25
N GLU A 129 9.07 -1.71 13.33
CA GLU A 129 10.42 -1.33 13.78
C GLU A 129 11.31 -2.55 14.03
N SER A 130 10.74 -3.61 14.64
CA SER A 130 11.46 -4.86 14.92
C SER A 130 11.89 -5.64 13.67
N LEU A 131 11.35 -5.31 12.50
CA LEU A 131 11.59 -6.01 11.22
C LEU A 131 12.26 -5.09 10.18
N GLN A 132 12.62 -3.86 10.55
CA GLN A 132 13.35 -2.95 9.66
C GLN A 132 14.75 -3.47 9.34
N ARG A 133 15.30 -3.08 8.18
CA ARG A 133 16.64 -3.49 7.67
C ARG A 133 16.80 -4.98 7.33
N HIS A 134 15.71 -5.73 7.21
CA HIS A 134 15.71 -7.14 6.77
C HIS A 134 15.32 -7.35 5.30
N GLY A 135 15.22 -6.27 4.51
CA GLY A 135 14.89 -6.33 3.08
C GLY A 135 13.39 -6.25 2.74
N TYR A 136 12.49 -6.32 3.71
CA TYR A 136 11.03 -6.23 3.49
C TYR A 136 10.57 -4.95 2.78
N GLY A 137 11.25 -3.83 3.03
CA GLY A 137 10.97 -2.60 2.31
C GLY A 137 11.27 -2.71 0.81
N LYS A 138 12.42 -3.31 0.47
CA LYS A 138 12.80 -3.59 -0.92
C LYS A 138 11.80 -4.54 -1.57
N GLU A 139 11.34 -5.55 -0.84
CA GLU A 139 10.33 -6.50 -1.30
C GLU A 139 9.02 -5.80 -1.73
N LEU A 140 8.47 -4.93 -0.86
CA LEU A 140 7.27 -4.14 -1.17
C LEU A 140 7.46 -3.23 -2.40
N PHE A 141 8.59 -2.52 -2.47
CA PHE A 141 8.88 -1.64 -3.61
C PHE A 141 9.03 -2.43 -4.93
N HIS A 142 9.75 -3.55 -4.91
CA HIS A 142 9.88 -4.41 -6.08
C HIS A 142 8.53 -4.94 -6.57
N TYR A 143 7.70 -5.42 -5.64
CA TYR A 143 6.36 -5.89 -5.98
C TYR A 143 5.50 -4.76 -6.59
N MET A 144 5.48 -3.58 -5.96
CA MET A 144 4.75 -2.42 -6.47
C MET A 144 5.19 -2.04 -7.88
N LEU A 145 6.50 -2.02 -8.15
CA LEU A 145 7.04 -1.69 -9.47
C LEU A 145 6.73 -2.75 -10.54
N GLN A 146 6.54 -4.01 -10.16
CA GLN A 146 6.11 -5.08 -11.09
C GLN A 146 4.62 -4.99 -11.42
N VAL A 147 3.79 -4.65 -10.44
CA VAL A 147 2.33 -4.58 -10.60
C VAL A 147 1.86 -3.28 -11.26
N GLN A 148 2.58 -2.17 -11.06
CA GLN A 148 2.26 -0.88 -11.68
C GLN A 148 2.94 -0.76 -13.06
N PRO A 149 2.24 -0.99 -14.18
CA PRO A 149 2.87 -1.08 -15.50
C PRO A 149 3.43 0.26 -16.00
N SER A 150 2.96 1.37 -15.43
CA SER A 150 3.35 2.73 -15.84
C SER A 150 4.82 3.06 -15.53
N PHE A 151 5.46 2.38 -14.57
CA PHE A 151 6.88 2.59 -14.30
C PHE A 151 7.79 1.94 -15.36
N SER A 152 7.33 0.86 -15.99
CA SER A 152 8.00 0.25 -17.15
C SER A 152 7.91 1.11 -18.41
N GLU A 153 6.79 1.80 -18.64
CA GLU A 153 6.63 2.72 -19.77
C GLU A 153 7.46 4.01 -19.61
N LEU A 154 7.62 4.51 -18.39
CA LEU A 154 8.55 5.64 -18.08
C LEU A 154 10.03 5.27 -18.24
N ARG A 155 10.34 3.97 -18.35
CA ARG A 155 11.68 3.45 -18.68
C ARG A 155 11.91 3.36 -20.19
N ASN A 156 10.90 3.63 -21.03
CA ASN A 156 11.10 3.81 -22.46
C ASN A 156 11.59 5.25 -22.72
N PRO A 157 12.88 5.47 -23.05
CA PRO A 157 13.40 6.81 -23.33
C PRO A 157 12.72 7.50 -24.51
N ARG A 158 11.92 6.79 -25.32
CA ARG A 158 11.11 7.38 -26.41
C ARG A 158 9.90 8.20 -25.96
N ASN A 159 9.46 8.07 -24.71
CA ASN A 159 8.33 8.86 -24.20
C ASN A 159 8.78 10.13 -23.44
N LYS A 160 10.05 10.52 -23.53
CA LYS A 160 10.62 11.70 -22.84
C LYS A 160 10.77 12.97 -23.69
N CYS A 161 10.38 12.97 -24.95
CA CYS A 161 10.31 14.17 -25.78
C CYS A 161 9.00 14.14 -26.58
N PRO A 162 7.99 14.95 -26.24
CA PRO A 162 7.24 15.59 -27.31
C PRO A 162 8.24 16.52 -28.00
N ASP A 163 8.57 16.21 -29.24
CA ASP A 163 9.35 17.07 -30.11
C ASP A 163 8.74 18.47 -30.11
N LEU A 164 9.53 19.45 -29.65
CA LEU A 164 9.30 20.85 -29.92
C LEU A 164 9.96 21.15 -31.27
N ASP A 165 9.17 21.03 -32.33
CA ASP A 165 9.33 21.80 -33.56
C ASP A 165 8.18 22.81 -33.64
#